data_AF-A0A968GPS7-F1
#
_entry.id   AF-A0A968GPS7-F1
#
_cell.length_a   1.000
_cell.length_b   1.000
_cell.length_c   1.000
_cell.angle_alpha   90.00
_cell.angle_beta   90.00
_cell.angle_gamma   90.00
#
_symmetry.space_group_name_H-M   'P 1'
#
loop_
_entity.id
_entity.type
_entity.pdbx_description
1 polymer ?
#
loop_
_entity_poly.entity_id
_entity_poly.type
_entity_poly.pdbx_seq_one_letter_code
_entity_poly.pdbx_strand_id
1 'polypeptide(L)'
;NMQKTAELVGKAMKIMPESAEVKQAQTLLRAGQLLPKPLRPKGGTGPIAMAQVKQLDRPKQPTDSGLDPVAEARQKALTRLAEILFDYSTDDGPTAQTRRGLQALMRGTGQLSLQQNEQAKVVLHLGQAIDAQSKGKDTQAAEELENALEAGFNHPALYFDLGLLRSTGDRLESALRHLVHAVKHEDFNLAARLLMGQINCKLGRLQPGSIEYLEALKLADAAIVPAEQSDEIRQMYEPLIEAQATQTDEVALKRICDNIEGLLMRKNWREHLRRAREQMPKSDMPMPLADVILQAQSSQVLEAINHVHQLAREGQFRTAMEESFQALTYAPSYLPLHSLMGDLLVRENHIPEAIAKFSAVAQAYSVRGETAQATKILKRVIQLAPMDMKARTKLIDQLVARGQVDDAIREYTELADIYYRLAELDMARKTYTTALRVVQQANADRQWNVHILQRMADIDMQRLDWKQAIRVYEQIRTLRPDDEGTRRNLIELSLKLGQPAQASAELESYLSYLQSTNNKARAIPFVEEMLNERPDDPILRRALAQAYQQAGRLEDAVRELDAIAESLLDVDRREEALAIINQILLMNPPNAEQYRQLLVQLQGK
;
A
#
# COMPACT_ATOMS: atom_id res chain seq x y z
N ASN A 1 38.32 22.70 37.97
CA ASN A 1 39.36 21.78 38.43
C ASN A 1 40.52 21.84 37.42
N MET A 2 41.54 22.66 37.69
CA MET A 2 42.49 23.14 36.67
C MET A 2 43.31 22.02 36.00
N GLN A 3 43.75 21.01 36.76
CA GLN A 3 44.51 19.89 36.21
C GLN A 3 43.71 19.06 35.19
N LYS A 4 42.45 18.74 35.50
CA LYS A 4 41.55 18.04 34.56
C LYS A 4 41.28 18.88 33.30
N THR A 5 41.15 20.19 33.43
CA THR A 5 40.93 21.08 32.29
C THR A 5 42.17 21.13 31.37
N ALA A 6 43.38 21.17 31.92
CA ALA A 6 44.61 21.11 31.14
C ALA A 6 44.77 19.78 30.38
N GLU A 7 44.41 18.66 31.01
CA GLU A 7 44.46 17.34 30.38
C GLU A 7 43.49 17.23 29.20
N LEU A 8 42.26 17.73 29.35
CA LEU A 8 41.23 17.71 28.30
C LEU A 8 41.58 18.60 27.10
N VAL A 9 42.08 19.81 27.34
CA VAL A 9 42.55 20.70 26.26
C VAL A 9 43.77 20.09 25.55
N GLY A 10 44.67 19.42 26.29
CA GLY A 10 45.79 18.69 25.71
C GLY A 10 45.37 17.51 24.83
N LYS A 11 44.34 16.74 25.22
CA LYS A 11 43.75 15.70 24.37
C LYS A 11 43.07 16.29 23.14
N ALA A 12 42.33 17.38 23.28
CA ALA A 12 41.68 18.05 22.15
C ALA A 12 42.68 18.56 21.10
N MET A 13 43.83 19.11 21.53
CA MET A 13 44.94 19.51 20.64
C MET A 13 45.51 18.35 19.83
N LYS A 14 45.55 17.14 20.41
CA LYS A 14 46.03 15.95 19.69
C LYS A 14 45.04 15.46 18.62
N ILE A 15 43.74 15.69 18.82
CA ILE A 15 42.68 15.21 17.91
C ILE A 15 42.45 16.23 16.78
N MET A 16 42.43 17.53 17.10
CA MET A 16 42.18 18.60 16.13
C MET A 16 43.16 19.77 16.33
N PRO A 17 44.42 19.63 15.88
CA PRO A 17 45.47 20.64 16.08
C PRO A 17 45.21 21.96 15.32
N GLU A 18 44.39 21.93 14.26
CA GLU A 18 44.07 23.09 13.42
C GLU A 18 42.87 23.91 13.93
N SER A 19 42.09 23.41 14.90
CA SER A 19 40.91 24.14 15.40
C SER A 19 41.30 25.42 16.15
N ALA A 20 40.71 26.54 15.71
CA ALA A 20 40.88 27.84 16.34
C ALA A 20 40.36 27.85 17.79
N GLU A 21 39.30 27.08 18.08
CA GLU A 21 38.71 27.03 19.42
C GLU A 21 39.61 26.33 20.42
N VAL A 22 40.31 25.27 20.00
CA VAL A 22 41.24 24.54 20.86
C VAL A 22 42.50 25.38 21.13
N LYS A 23 43.01 26.09 20.13
CA LYS A 23 44.12 27.05 20.29
C LYS A 23 43.74 28.18 21.26
N GLN A 24 42.53 28.73 21.10
CA GLN A 24 42.01 29.79 21.98
C GLN A 24 41.82 29.29 23.43
N ALA A 25 41.30 28.07 23.60
CA ALA A 25 41.17 27.44 24.90
C ALA A 25 42.53 27.22 25.58
N GLN A 26 43.57 26.85 24.83
CA GLN A 26 44.93 26.70 25.36
C GLN A 26 45.51 28.04 25.81
N THR A 27 45.33 29.12 25.03
CA THR A 27 45.78 30.47 25.42
C THR A 27 45.07 30.98 26.67
N LEU A 28 43.76 30.78 26.79
CA LEU A 28 42.98 31.19 27.97
C LEU A 28 43.40 30.41 29.21
N LEU A 29 43.69 29.11 29.05
CA LEU A 29 44.17 28.27 30.14
C LEU A 29 45.58 28.67 30.61
N ARG A 30 46.47 29.08 29.70
CA ARG A 30 47.80 29.63 30.05
C ARG A 30 47.70 30.99 30.76
N ALA A 31 46.70 31.79 30.43
CA ALA A 31 46.44 33.08 31.05
C ALA A 31 45.71 32.99 32.41
N GLY A 32 45.43 31.77 32.91
CA GLY A 32 44.73 31.56 34.17
C GLY A 32 43.24 31.93 34.13
N GLN A 33 42.68 32.14 32.93
CA GLN A 33 41.28 32.52 32.75
C GLN A 33 40.38 31.29 32.58
N LEU A 34 39.14 31.40 33.05
CA LEU A 34 38.14 30.33 32.92
C LEU A 34 37.70 30.19 31.46
N LEU A 35 37.60 28.94 30.98
CA LEU A 35 37.11 28.65 29.64
C LEU A 35 35.61 29.02 29.49
N PRO A 36 35.20 29.59 28.36
CA PRO A 36 33.79 29.88 28.09
C PRO A 36 32.97 28.58 28.09
N LYS A 37 31.72 28.66 28.54
CA LYS A 37 30.79 27.52 28.52
C LYS A 37 30.59 27.05 27.07
N PRO A 38 30.63 25.74 26.78
CA PRO A 38 30.44 25.25 25.42
C PRO A 38 29.04 25.61 24.94
N LEU A 39 28.96 26.24 23.76
CA LEU A 39 27.70 26.46 23.06
C LEU A 39 27.14 25.07 22.68
N ARG A 40 25.99 24.70 23.25
CA ARG A 40 25.25 23.53 22.79
C ARG A 40 24.92 23.75 21.31
N PRO A 41 25.27 22.82 20.39
CA PRO A 41 24.74 22.90 19.05
C PRO A 41 23.23 22.85 19.17
N LYS A 42 22.54 23.87 18.66
CA LYS A 42 21.09 23.85 18.56
C LYS A 42 20.75 22.59 17.76
N GLY A 43 19.97 21.69 18.37
CA GLY A 43 19.40 20.55 17.67
C GLY A 43 18.73 21.05 16.39
N GLY A 44 19.01 20.35 15.29
CA GLY A 44 18.54 20.71 13.96
C GLY A 44 17.04 20.57 13.83
N THR A 45 16.31 21.61 14.24
CA THR A 45 14.93 21.87 13.81
C THR A 45 14.80 23.37 13.51
N GLY A 46 15.73 23.89 12.70
CA GLY A 46 15.48 25.12 11.95
C GLY A 46 14.63 24.78 10.72
N PRO A 47 13.77 25.70 10.23
CA PRO A 47 13.00 25.47 9.02
C PRO A 47 13.98 25.24 7.86
N ILE A 48 14.08 23.99 7.42
CA ILE A 48 14.79 23.64 6.20
C ILE A 48 14.09 24.42 5.08
N ALA A 49 14.83 25.28 4.39
CA ALA A 49 14.29 25.94 3.21
C ALA A 49 13.73 24.86 2.27
N MET A 50 12.50 25.00 1.78
CA MET A 50 11.82 24.01 0.92
C MET A 50 12.69 23.51 -0.25
N ALA A 51 13.66 24.31 -0.70
CA ALA A 51 14.67 23.94 -1.69
C ALA A 51 15.64 22.83 -1.25
N GLN A 52 16.03 22.78 0.03
CA GLN A 52 16.89 21.73 0.60
C GLN A 52 16.09 20.45 0.94
N VAL A 53 14.81 20.56 1.29
CA VAL A 53 13.91 19.39 1.43
C VAL A 53 13.75 18.68 0.08
N LYS A 54 13.52 19.45 -1.01
CA LYS A 54 13.50 18.91 -2.38
C LYS A 54 14.82 18.28 -2.85
N GLN A 55 15.95 18.62 -2.23
CA GLN A 55 17.25 17.99 -2.52
C GLN A 55 17.48 16.70 -1.71
N LEU A 56 16.87 16.58 -0.53
CA LEU A 56 16.88 15.37 0.29
C LEU A 56 15.90 14.30 -0.22
N ASP A 57 14.79 14.72 -0.84
CA ASP A 57 13.83 13.85 -1.52
C ASP A 57 14.30 13.37 -2.91
N ARG A 58 15.49 13.79 -3.37
CA ARG A 58 16.07 13.19 -4.58
C ARG A 58 16.50 11.77 -4.22
N PRO A 59 16.04 10.74 -4.95
CA PRO A 59 16.55 9.39 -4.74
C PRO A 59 18.07 9.42 -4.90
N LYS A 60 18.79 9.03 -3.84
CA LYS A 60 20.23 8.81 -3.95
C LYS A 60 20.43 7.80 -5.07
N GLN A 61 21.06 8.22 -6.16
CA GLN A 61 21.48 7.30 -7.20
C GLN A 61 22.31 6.20 -6.51
N PRO A 62 22.03 4.91 -6.74
CA PRO A 62 22.80 3.84 -6.13
C PRO A 62 24.26 4.04 -6.51
N THR A 63 25.06 4.38 -5.51
CA THR A 63 26.51 4.48 -5.63
C THR A 63 27.02 3.10 -6.01
N ASP A 64 27.83 3.03 -7.06
CA ASP A 64 28.37 1.75 -7.54
C ASP A 64 29.14 1.07 -6.41
N SER A 65 28.81 -0.19 -6.11
CA SER A 65 29.40 -0.95 -5.00
C SER A 65 30.87 -1.30 -5.26
N GLY A 66 31.36 -1.07 -6.48
CA GLY A 66 32.70 -1.46 -6.93
C GLY A 66 32.87 -2.98 -7.08
N LEU A 67 31.76 -3.72 -7.06
CA LEU A 67 31.67 -5.17 -7.17
C LEU A 67 30.89 -5.54 -8.44
N ASP A 68 31.21 -6.68 -9.03
CA ASP A 68 30.36 -7.24 -10.09
C ASP A 68 28.99 -7.70 -9.51
N PRO A 69 27.96 -7.90 -10.36
CA PRO A 69 26.62 -8.24 -9.89
C PRO A 69 26.57 -9.52 -9.04
N VAL A 70 27.42 -10.50 -9.35
CA VAL A 70 27.46 -11.80 -8.64
C VAL A 70 28.09 -11.62 -7.26
N ALA A 71 29.18 -10.86 -7.15
CA ALA A 71 29.82 -10.53 -5.90
C ALA A 71 28.92 -9.66 -4.99
N GLU A 72 28.17 -8.71 -5.57
CA GLU A 72 27.18 -7.94 -4.83
C GLU A 72 26.08 -8.83 -4.25
N ALA A 73 25.52 -9.72 -5.07
CA ALA A 73 24.51 -10.68 -4.63
C ALA A 73 25.05 -11.66 -3.58
N ARG A 74 26.31 -12.10 -3.69
CA ARG A 74 26.98 -12.93 -2.66
C ARG A 74 27.07 -12.19 -1.34
N GLN A 75 27.50 -10.93 -1.35
CA GLN A 75 27.58 -10.12 -0.13
C GLN A 75 26.20 -9.93 0.50
N LYS A 76 25.16 -9.66 -0.31
CA LYS A 76 23.78 -9.58 0.18
C LYS A 76 23.30 -10.91 0.76
N ALA A 77 23.62 -12.04 0.10
CA ALA A 77 23.24 -13.37 0.58
C ALA A 77 23.86 -13.65 1.95
N LEU A 78 25.17 -13.44 2.11
CA LEU A 78 25.87 -13.59 3.38
C LEU A 78 25.30 -12.70 4.48
N THR A 79 24.98 -11.45 4.14
CA THR A 79 24.38 -10.51 5.09
C THR A 79 23.02 -11.01 5.55
N ARG A 80 22.16 -11.46 4.63
CA ARG A 80 20.85 -12.04 4.97
C ARG A 80 20.97 -13.32 5.78
N LEU A 81 21.88 -14.23 5.44
CA LEU A 81 22.11 -15.45 6.20
C LEU A 81 22.62 -15.15 7.62
N ALA A 82 23.46 -14.12 7.78
CA ALA A 82 23.93 -13.66 9.08
C ALA A 82 22.81 -13.00 9.91
N GLU A 83 21.99 -12.12 9.32
CA GLU A 83 20.82 -11.53 9.98
C GLU A 83 19.87 -12.62 10.51
N ILE A 84 19.55 -13.60 9.67
CA ILE A 84 18.69 -14.72 10.03
C ILE A 84 19.33 -15.54 11.17
N LEU A 85 20.64 -15.81 11.10
CA LEU A 85 21.36 -16.50 12.18
C LEU A 85 21.30 -15.73 13.50
N PHE A 86 21.38 -14.40 13.47
CA PHE A 86 21.21 -13.57 14.66
C PHE A 86 19.79 -13.66 15.21
N ASP A 87 18.76 -13.57 14.37
CA ASP A 87 17.36 -13.67 14.80
C ASP A 87 17.09 -15.01 15.51
N TYR A 88 17.55 -16.13 14.94
CA TYR A 88 17.44 -17.46 15.58
C TYR A 88 18.22 -17.57 16.90
N SER A 89 19.28 -16.78 17.09
CA SER A 89 20.06 -16.77 18.34
C SER A 89 19.45 -15.90 19.45
N THR A 90 18.56 -14.96 19.10
CA THR A 90 17.95 -14.03 20.07
C THR A 90 16.70 -14.56 20.77
N ASP A 91 16.10 -15.66 20.29
CA ASP A 91 14.94 -16.30 20.91
C ASP A 91 15.29 -17.11 22.19
N ASP A 92 16.58 -17.25 22.53
CA ASP A 92 17.02 -17.64 23.88
C ASP A 92 16.93 -16.44 24.83
N GLY A 93 15.72 -16.15 25.31
CA GLY A 93 15.51 -15.25 26.43
C GLY A 93 16.31 -15.67 27.68
N PRO A 94 16.77 -14.72 28.52
CA PRO A 94 17.65 -15.01 29.65
C PRO A 94 16.89 -15.62 30.83
N THR A 95 16.36 -16.84 30.71
CA THR A 95 15.79 -17.62 31.82
C THR A 95 15.86 -19.14 31.60
N ALA A 96 16.99 -19.68 31.15
CA ALA A 96 17.22 -21.13 31.08
C ALA A 96 17.87 -21.71 32.36
N GLN A 97 17.56 -21.14 33.53
CA GLN A 97 17.90 -21.73 34.83
C GLN A 97 16.69 -21.69 35.78
N THR A 98 15.64 -22.47 35.50
CA THR A 98 14.75 -22.90 36.59
C THR A 98 13.94 -24.16 36.25
N ARG A 99 14.20 -25.19 37.05
CA ARG A 99 13.31 -26.33 37.38
C ARG A 99 12.88 -27.25 36.23
N ARG A 100 13.72 -28.27 36.01
CA ARG A 100 13.28 -29.60 35.55
C ARG A 100 12.23 -30.15 36.54
N GLY A 101 10.95 -30.01 36.21
CA GLY A 101 9.84 -30.68 36.85
C GLY A 101 9.44 -31.93 36.07
N LEU A 102 9.28 -33.05 36.76
CA LEU A 102 8.91 -34.39 36.25
C LEU A 102 7.55 -34.46 35.49
N GLN A 103 6.92 -33.33 35.13
CA GLN A 103 5.64 -33.27 34.41
C GLN A 103 5.77 -33.15 32.89
N ALA A 104 6.98 -32.93 32.33
CA ALA A 104 7.20 -32.87 30.88
C ALA A 104 7.22 -34.25 30.19
N LEU A 105 7.18 -35.35 30.95
CA LEU A 105 7.22 -36.73 30.42
C LEU A 105 5.84 -37.34 30.15
N MET A 106 4.73 -36.64 30.41
CA MET A 106 3.38 -37.23 30.33
C MET A 106 2.41 -36.57 29.34
N ARG A 107 2.82 -35.51 28.62
CA ARG A 107 2.06 -34.97 27.49
C ARG A 107 2.99 -34.77 26.32
N GLY A 108 2.63 -35.29 25.15
CA GLY A 108 3.46 -35.37 23.95
C GLY A 108 4.01 -34.02 23.48
N THR A 109 5.18 -33.63 24.01
CA THR A 109 6.00 -32.47 23.59
C THR A 109 7.07 -32.87 22.57
N GLY A 110 7.00 -34.10 22.03
CA GLY A 110 7.95 -34.58 21.03
C GLY A 110 8.09 -33.64 19.82
N GLN A 111 6.98 -33.05 19.36
CA GLN A 111 6.99 -32.12 18.21
C GLN A 111 7.69 -30.78 18.51
N LEU A 112 7.56 -30.23 19.72
CA LEU A 112 8.23 -28.98 20.12
C LEU A 112 9.73 -29.18 20.35
N SER A 113 10.12 -30.32 20.91
CA SER A 113 11.53 -30.71 21.09
C SER A 113 12.22 -31.01 19.75
N LEU A 114 11.50 -31.62 18.80
CA LEU A 114 12.00 -31.87 17.44
C LEU A 114 12.22 -30.56 16.67
N GLN A 115 11.26 -29.62 16.71
CA GLN A 115 11.40 -28.31 16.05
C GLN A 115 12.56 -27.48 16.61
N GLN A 116 12.75 -27.47 17.94
CA GLN A 116 13.91 -26.80 18.56
C GLN A 116 15.24 -27.44 18.15
N ASN A 117 15.27 -28.77 17.99
CA ASN A 117 16.47 -29.49 17.58
C ASN A 117 16.79 -29.29 16.08
N GLU A 118 15.76 -29.18 15.23
CA GLU A 118 15.90 -28.81 13.81
C GLU A 118 16.40 -27.37 13.66
N GLN A 119 15.86 -26.42 14.42
CA GLN A 119 16.34 -25.03 14.44
C GLN A 119 17.79 -24.91 14.91
N ALA A 120 18.19 -25.65 15.95
CA ALA A 120 19.58 -25.66 16.42
C ALA A 120 20.56 -26.20 15.35
N LYS A 121 20.15 -27.20 14.57
CA LYS A 121 20.94 -27.71 13.43
C LYS A 121 21.09 -26.67 12.33
N VAL A 122 20.00 -25.96 11.98
CA VAL A 122 20.04 -24.88 10.99
C VAL A 122 21.04 -23.79 11.40
N VAL A 123 20.98 -23.33 12.64
CA VAL A 123 21.91 -22.30 13.17
C VAL A 123 23.37 -22.78 13.12
N LEU A 124 23.63 -24.03 13.51
CA LEU A 124 24.97 -24.62 13.48
C LEU A 124 25.55 -24.62 12.05
N HIS A 125 24.79 -25.17 11.10
CA HIS A 125 25.23 -25.32 9.72
C HIS A 125 25.37 -23.96 9.01
N LEU A 126 24.47 -23.00 9.24
CA LEU A 126 24.60 -21.64 8.73
C LEU A 126 25.85 -20.93 9.26
N GLY A 127 26.15 -21.06 10.55
CA GLY A 127 27.33 -20.45 11.16
C GLY A 127 28.63 -21.05 10.60
N GLN A 128 28.67 -22.37 10.42
CA GLN A 128 29.81 -23.07 9.82
C GLN A 128 30.00 -22.73 8.34
N ALA A 129 28.91 -22.57 7.59
CA ALA A 129 28.96 -22.14 6.20
C ALA A 129 29.59 -20.74 6.05
N ILE A 130 29.13 -19.76 6.84
CA ILE A 130 29.65 -18.38 6.81
C ILE A 130 31.13 -18.34 7.19
N ASP A 131 31.53 -19.07 8.24
CA ASP A 131 32.93 -19.18 8.66
C ASP A 131 33.80 -19.84 7.57
N ALA A 132 33.32 -20.93 6.96
CA ALA A 132 34.01 -21.61 5.87
C ALA A 132 34.20 -20.71 4.64
N GLN A 133 33.19 -19.91 4.27
CA GLN A 133 33.31 -18.94 3.17
C GLN A 133 34.26 -17.81 3.47
N SER A 134 34.29 -17.30 4.72
CA SER A 134 35.25 -16.28 5.13
C SER A 134 36.70 -16.78 5.03
N LYS A 135 36.90 -18.10 5.14
CA LYS A 135 38.20 -18.79 5.02
C LYS A 135 38.49 -19.30 3.60
N GLY A 136 37.61 -19.03 2.62
CA GLY A 136 37.76 -19.49 1.23
C GLY A 136 37.61 -21.00 1.03
N LYS A 137 36.96 -21.71 1.96
CA LYS A 137 36.71 -23.15 1.89
C LYS A 137 35.35 -23.42 1.24
N ASP A 138 35.25 -23.17 -0.06
CA ASP A 138 33.98 -23.18 -0.80
C ASP A 138 33.28 -24.56 -0.81
N THR A 139 34.03 -25.66 -0.86
CA THR A 139 33.45 -27.01 -0.86
C THR A 139 32.79 -27.35 0.49
N GLN A 140 33.48 -27.02 1.59
CA GLN A 140 32.97 -27.21 2.94
C GLN A 140 31.76 -26.31 3.19
N ALA A 141 31.82 -25.05 2.76
CA ALA A 141 30.69 -24.13 2.86
C ALA A 141 29.45 -24.64 2.12
N ALA A 142 29.62 -25.21 0.92
CA ALA A 142 28.51 -25.77 0.16
C ALA A 142 27.89 -27.00 0.85
N GLU A 143 28.70 -27.84 1.49
CA GLU A 143 28.20 -28.99 2.27
C GLU A 143 27.41 -28.54 3.49
N GLU A 144 27.89 -27.53 4.23
CA GLU A 144 27.16 -27.00 5.38
C GLU A 144 25.85 -26.28 4.98
N LEU A 145 25.82 -25.56 3.86
CA LEU A 145 24.57 -24.99 3.35
C LEU A 145 23.57 -26.07 2.89
N GLU A 146 24.05 -27.19 2.35
CA GLU A 146 23.19 -28.33 1.99
C GLU A 146 22.62 -29.02 3.23
N ASN A 147 23.43 -29.18 4.30
CA ASN A 147 22.95 -29.68 5.58
C ASN A 147 21.89 -28.74 6.22
N ALA A 148 22.06 -27.42 6.09
CA ALA A 148 21.06 -26.45 6.54
C ALA A 148 19.74 -26.58 5.75
N LEU A 149 19.83 -26.81 4.44
CA LEU A 149 18.67 -27.06 3.59
C LEU A 149 17.95 -28.36 3.97
N GLU A 150 18.69 -29.45 4.23
CA GLU A 150 18.13 -30.73 4.69
C GLU A 150 17.47 -30.62 6.08
N ALA A 151 17.99 -29.74 6.93
CA ALA A 151 17.38 -29.41 8.23
C ALA A 151 16.11 -28.54 8.11
N GLY A 152 15.65 -28.24 6.89
CA GLY A 152 14.39 -27.55 6.61
C GLY A 152 14.51 -26.05 6.35
N PHE A 153 15.71 -25.49 6.26
CA PHE A 153 15.91 -24.06 6.01
C PHE A 153 15.85 -23.72 4.51
N ASN A 154 14.67 -23.24 4.07
CA ASN A 154 14.43 -22.82 2.69
C ASN A 154 14.46 -21.30 2.58
N HIS A 155 15.54 -20.75 2.02
CA HIS A 155 15.67 -19.30 1.83
C HIS A 155 16.38 -18.95 0.49
N PRO A 156 15.93 -17.92 -0.25
CA PRO A 156 16.56 -17.53 -1.53
C PRO A 156 18.06 -17.23 -1.44
N ALA A 157 18.51 -16.62 -0.34
CA ALA A 157 19.92 -16.35 -0.11
C ALA A 157 20.75 -17.64 -0.01
N LEU A 158 20.22 -18.68 0.65
CA LEU A 158 20.88 -19.99 0.73
C LEU A 158 20.97 -20.62 -0.66
N TYR A 159 19.87 -20.64 -1.42
CA TYR A 159 19.86 -21.22 -2.76
C TYR A 159 20.82 -20.52 -3.72
N PHE A 160 20.91 -19.19 -3.65
CA PHE A 160 21.84 -18.41 -4.45
C PHE A 160 23.30 -18.77 -4.10
N ASP A 161 23.63 -18.74 -2.81
CA ASP A 161 25.00 -18.93 -2.33
C ASP A 161 25.48 -20.38 -2.53
N LEU A 162 24.61 -21.36 -2.26
CA LEU A 162 24.85 -22.76 -2.57
C LEU A 162 25.05 -22.98 -4.08
N GLY A 163 24.23 -22.34 -4.92
CA GLY A 163 24.38 -22.37 -6.37
C GLY A 163 25.71 -21.80 -6.84
N LEU A 164 26.13 -20.67 -6.29
CA LEU A 164 27.43 -20.05 -6.55
C LEU A 164 28.59 -20.96 -6.16
N LEU A 165 28.62 -21.48 -4.93
CA LEU A 165 29.69 -22.34 -4.42
C LEU A 165 29.77 -23.68 -5.16
N ARG A 166 28.63 -24.25 -5.56
CA ARG A 166 28.61 -25.47 -6.39
C ARG A 166 29.11 -25.20 -7.81
N SER A 167 28.92 -23.99 -8.33
CA SER A 167 29.48 -23.59 -9.63
C SER A 167 31.00 -23.44 -9.60
N THR A 168 31.58 -22.97 -8.48
CA THR A 168 33.04 -22.87 -8.30
C THR A 168 33.67 -24.24 -8.03
N GLY A 169 32.95 -25.14 -7.38
CA GLY A 169 33.33 -26.54 -7.15
C GLY A 169 33.05 -27.51 -8.31
N ASP A 170 32.80 -27.01 -9.52
CA ASP A 170 32.56 -27.76 -10.77
C ASP A 170 31.36 -28.74 -10.75
N ARG A 171 30.44 -28.62 -9.77
CA ARG A 171 29.18 -29.37 -9.71
C ARG A 171 28.07 -28.63 -10.44
N LEU A 172 28.27 -28.39 -11.74
CA LEU A 172 27.48 -27.50 -12.59
C LEU A 172 25.97 -27.81 -12.63
N GLU A 173 25.58 -29.08 -12.74
CA GLU A 173 24.15 -29.44 -12.78
C GLU A 173 23.44 -29.22 -11.43
N SER A 174 24.15 -29.48 -10.33
CA SER A 174 23.63 -29.20 -8.99
C SER A 174 23.46 -27.70 -8.77
N ALA A 175 24.40 -26.89 -9.27
CA ALA A 175 24.31 -25.44 -9.18
C ALA A 175 23.06 -24.90 -9.88
N LEU A 176 22.76 -25.36 -11.10
CA LEU A 176 21.56 -24.94 -11.83
C LEU A 176 20.27 -25.23 -11.07
N ARG A 177 20.15 -26.41 -10.44
CA ARG A 177 18.93 -26.78 -9.67
C ARG A 177 18.66 -25.80 -8.53
N HIS A 178 19.69 -25.39 -7.81
CA HIS A 178 19.54 -24.44 -6.70
C HIS A 178 19.29 -23.01 -7.20
N LEU A 179 19.99 -22.57 -8.25
CA LEU A 179 19.84 -21.21 -8.81
C LEU A 179 18.42 -20.92 -9.32
N VAL A 180 17.71 -21.92 -9.85
CA VAL A 180 16.29 -21.78 -10.27
C VAL A 180 15.40 -21.30 -9.11
N HIS A 181 15.69 -21.67 -7.87
CA HIS A 181 14.96 -21.19 -6.70
C HIS A 181 15.33 -19.74 -6.32
N ALA A 182 16.58 -19.34 -6.54
CA ALA A 182 17.07 -18.00 -6.26
C ALA A 182 16.54 -16.93 -7.25
N VAL A 183 16.30 -17.30 -8.51
CA VAL A 183 15.78 -16.40 -9.57
C VAL A 183 14.45 -15.73 -9.19
N LYS A 184 13.66 -16.35 -8.31
CA LYS A 184 12.35 -15.82 -7.89
C LYS A 184 12.45 -14.56 -7.01
N HIS A 185 13.62 -14.27 -6.43
CA HIS A 185 13.80 -13.17 -5.49
C HIS A 185 14.54 -11.99 -6.13
N GLU A 186 14.02 -10.77 -5.98
CA GLU A 186 14.53 -9.57 -6.68
C GLU A 186 16.02 -9.31 -6.45
N ASP A 187 16.51 -9.45 -5.21
CA ASP A 187 17.91 -9.21 -4.86
C ASP A 187 18.91 -10.17 -5.54
N PHE A 188 18.48 -11.39 -5.87
CA PHE A 188 19.34 -12.45 -6.39
C PHE A 188 19.09 -12.76 -7.86
N ASN A 189 17.97 -12.30 -8.43
CA ASN A 189 17.53 -12.65 -9.78
C ASN A 189 18.60 -12.35 -10.84
N LEU A 190 19.10 -11.11 -10.91
CA LEU A 190 20.14 -10.72 -11.88
C LEU A 190 21.38 -11.61 -11.81
N ALA A 191 21.92 -11.82 -10.60
CA ALA A 191 23.12 -12.60 -10.40
C ALA A 191 22.90 -14.10 -10.65
N ALA A 192 21.74 -14.64 -10.26
CA ALA A 192 21.39 -16.03 -10.50
C ALA A 192 21.27 -16.32 -12.01
N ARG A 193 20.62 -15.42 -12.77
CA ARG A 193 20.53 -15.50 -14.24
C ARG A 193 21.91 -15.47 -14.91
N LEU A 194 22.80 -14.58 -14.47
CA LEU A 194 24.19 -14.51 -14.96
C LEU A 194 24.95 -15.82 -14.69
N LEU A 195 24.87 -16.35 -13.47
CA LEU A 195 25.50 -17.62 -13.12
C LEU A 195 24.92 -18.79 -13.93
N MET A 196 23.60 -18.85 -14.12
CA MET A 196 22.95 -19.85 -14.95
C MET A 196 23.41 -19.76 -16.41
N GLY A 197 23.54 -18.54 -16.96
CA GLY A 197 24.11 -18.28 -18.28
C GLY A 197 25.54 -18.83 -18.41
N GLN A 198 26.42 -18.49 -17.46
CA GLN A 198 27.80 -18.98 -17.40
C GLN A 198 27.88 -20.50 -17.32
N ILE A 199 27.07 -21.13 -16.45
CA ILE A 199 27.05 -22.58 -16.27
C ILE A 199 26.57 -23.28 -17.54
N ASN A 200 25.50 -22.78 -18.17
CA ASN A 200 24.98 -23.35 -19.41
C ASN A 200 26.01 -23.24 -20.55
N CYS A 201 26.71 -22.11 -20.67
CA CYS A 201 27.81 -21.98 -21.63
C CYS A 201 28.96 -22.96 -21.36
N LYS A 202 29.35 -23.18 -20.10
CA LYS A 202 30.35 -24.18 -19.71
C LYS A 202 29.93 -25.61 -20.04
N LEU A 203 28.64 -25.92 -19.92
CA LEU A 203 28.05 -27.21 -20.28
C LEU A 203 27.85 -27.41 -21.80
N GLY A 204 28.23 -26.43 -22.63
CA GLY A 204 28.00 -26.45 -24.07
C GLY A 204 26.54 -26.18 -24.49
N ARG A 205 25.66 -25.83 -23.54
CA ARG A 205 24.25 -25.52 -23.75
C ARG A 205 24.11 -24.04 -24.12
N LEU A 206 24.60 -23.67 -25.30
CA LEU A 206 24.68 -22.26 -25.74
C LEU A 206 23.31 -21.58 -25.87
N GLN A 207 22.29 -22.28 -26.37
CA GLN A 207 20.95 -21.71 -26.53
C GLN A 207 20.32 -21.34 -25.17
N PRO A 208 20.18 -22.26 -24.19
CA PRO A 208 19.75 -21.89 -22.83
C PRO A 208 20.64 -20.82 -22.19
N GLY A 209 21.96 -20.88 -22.39
CA GLY A 209 22.88 -19.87 -21.85
C GLY A 209 22.59 -18.47 -22.38
N SER A 210 22.35 -18.33 -23.68
CA SER A 210 22.06 -17.04 -24.32
C SER A 210 20.73 -16.43 -23.86
N ILE A 211 19.72 -17.27 -23.58
CA ILE A 211 18.43 -16.83 -23.05
C ILE A 211 18.60 -16.30 -21.63
N GLU A 212 19.32 -17.03 -20.76
CA GLU A 212 19.60 -16.60 -19.39
C GLU A 212 20.41 -15.30 -19.34
N TYR A 213 21.35 -15.11 -20.28
CA TYR A 213 22.07 -13.85 -20.43
C TYR A 213 21.18 -12.69 -20.90
N LEU A 214 20.29 -12.90 -21.86
CA LEU A 214 19.33 -11.85 -22.27
C LEU A 214 18.36 -11.49 -21.13
N GLU A 215 17.91 -12.47 -20.35
CA GLU A 215 17.13 -12.25 -19.13
C GLU A 215 17.91 -11.42 -18.09
N ALA A 216 19.20 -11.70 -17.91
CA ALA A 216 20.05 -10.88 -17.05
C ALA A 216 20.21 -9.44 -17.58
N LEU A 217 20.42 -9.27 -18.88
CA LEU A 217 20.53 -7.95 -19.49
C LEU A 217 19.23 -7.14 -19.38
N LYS A 218 18.07 -7.78 -19.56
CA LYS A 218 16.75 -7.19 -19.34
C LYS A 218 16.64 -6.58 -17.94
N LEU A 219 17.03 -7.33 -16.92
CA LEU A 219 16.99 -6.86 -15.52
C LEU A 219 17.99 -5.72 -15.27
N ALA A 220 19.19 -5.83 -15.83
CA ALA A 220 20.26 -4.86 -15.65
C ALA A 220 19.93 -3.51 -16.32
N ASP A 221 19.39 -3.53 -17.54
CA ASP A 221 18.95 -2.34 -18.28
C ASP A 221 17.77 -1.66 -17.58
N ALA A 222 16.77 -2.45 -17.17
CA ALA A 222 15.62 -1.94 -16.42
C ALA A 222 16.00 -1.30 -15.07
N ALA A 223 17.07 -1.79 -14.42
CA ALA A 223 17.53 -1.27 -13.14
C ALA A 223 18.23 0.10 -13.22
N ILE A 224 18.71 0.52 -14.40
CA ILE A 224 19.44 1.79 -14.58
C ILE A 224 18.59 2.91 -15.18
N VAL A 225 17.39 2.60 -15.67
CA VAL A 225 16.43 3.58 -16.18
C VAL A 225 15.52 4.14 -15.08
N PRO A 226 14.88 5.30 -15.29
CA PRO A 226 13.86 5.79 -14.37
C PRO A 226 12.75 4.75 -14.14
N ALA A 227 12.18 4.71 -12.94
CA ALA A 227 11.16 3.72 -12.57
C ALA A 227 9.94 3.72 -13.53
N GLU A 228 9.61 4.87 -14.11
CA GLU A 228 8.53 5.02 -15.10
C GLU A 228 8.81 4.27 -16.41
N GLN A 229 10.08 4.10 -16.78
CA GLN A 229 10.51 3.45 -18.03
C GLN A 229 10.96 2.00 -17.83
N SER A 230 11.18 1.56 -16.58
CA SER A 230 11.68 0.22 -16.25
C SER A 230 10.79 -0.88 -16.83
N ASP A 231 9.47 -0.78 -16.66
CA ASP A 231 8.55 -1.81 -17.13
C ASP A 231 8.45 -1.84 -18.66
N GLU A 232 8.48 -0.66 -19.31
CA GLU A 232 8.46 -0.56 -20.76
C GLU A 232 9.71 -1.18 -21.38
N ILE A 233 10.89 -0.92 -20.80
CA ILE A 233 12.13 -1.56 -21.21
C ILE A 233 12.04 -3.08 -21.07
N ARG A 234 11.56 -3.60 -19.92
CA ARG A 234 11.42 -5.05 -19.72
C ARG A 234 10.57 -5.71 -20.80
N GLN A 235 9.47 -5.07 -21.19
CA GLN A 235 8.60 -5.58 -22.23
C GLN A 235 9.32 -5.66 -23.58
N MET A 236 10.08 -4.64 -23.95
CA MET A 236 10.79 -4.61 -25.24
C MET A 236 11.86 -5.72 -25.39
N TYR A 237 12.31 -6.34 -24.29
CA TYR A 237 13.21 -7.51 -24.35
C TYR A 237 12.49 -8.83 -24.68
N GLU A 238 11.19 -8.95 -24.40
CA GLU A 238 10.44 -10.20 -24.60
C GLU A 238 10.52 -10.75 -26.04
N PRO A 239 10.31 -9.96 -27.11
CA PRO A 239 10.38 -10.48 -28.47
C PRO A 239 11.83 -10.88 -28.85
N LEU A 240 12.83 -10.22 -28.26
CA LEU A 240 14.24 -10.58 -28.47
C LEU A 240 14.56 -11.94 -27.84
N ILE A 241 14.02 -12.20 -26.65
CA ILE A 241 14.17 -13.48 -25.94
C ILE A 241 13.41 -14.60 -26.67
N GLU A 242 12.18 -14.33 -27.15
CA GLU A 242 11.40 -15.28 -27.94
C GLU A 242 12.10 -15.64 -29.26
N ALA A 243 12.60 -14.64 -30.00
CA ALA A 243 13.37 -14.86 -31.21
C ALA A 243 14.62 -15.69 -30.92
N GLN A 244 15.34 -15.37 -29.85
CA GLN A 244 16.52 -16.11 -29.41
C GLN A 244 16.21 -17.58 -29.06
N ALA A 245 15.02 -17.86 -28.52
CA ALA A 245 14.59 -19.22 -28.20
C ALA A 245 14.47 -20.11 -29.44
N THR A 246 14.33 -19.55 -30.65
CA THR A 246 14.26 -20.30 -31.91
C THR A 246 15.57 -20.30 -32.70
N GLN A 247 16.57 -19.54 -32.26
CA GLN A 247 17.88 -19.45 -32.91
C GLN A 247 18.70 -20.72 -32.69
N THR A 248 19.32 -21.22 -33.76
CA THR A 248 20.15 -22.43 -33.76
C THR A 248 21.59 -22.19 -34.19
N ASP A 249 21.93 -20.99 -34.70
CA ASP A 249 23.30 -20.64 -35.07
C ASP A 249 24.22 -20.50 -33.84
N GLU A 250 25.02 -21.53 -33.59
CA GLU A 250 25.96 -21.58 -32.46
C GLU A 250 26.93 -20.40 -32.41
N VAL A 251 27.35 -19.85 -33.56
CA VAL A 251 28.27 -18.71 -33.60
C VAL A 251 27.57 -17.46 -33.10
N ALA A 252 26.33 -17.23 -33.52
CA ALA A 252 25.50 -16.14 -33.04
C ALA A 252 25.18 -16.30 -31.55
N LEU A 253 24.76 -17.49 -31.10
CA LEU A 253 24.47 -17.78 -29.70
C LEU A 253 25.67 -17.47 -28.80
N LYS A 254 26.87 -17.92 -29.20
CA LYS A 254 28.10 -17.70 -28.43
C LYS A 254 28.48 -16.21 -28.34
N ARG A 255 28.39 -15.47 -29.46
CA ARG A 255 28.67 -14.02 -29.47
C ARG A 255 27.79 -13.27 -28.48
N ILE A 256 26.52 -13.64 -28.37
CA ILE A 256 25.57 -13.00 -27.45
C ILE A 256 25.99 -13.24 -26.00
N CYS A 257 26.31 -14.48 -25.65
CA CYS A 257 26.82 -14.83 -24.33
C CYS A 257 28.08 -14.03 -23.99
N ASP A 258 29.09 -14.03 -24.88
CA ASP A 258 30.36 -13.35 -24.67
C ASP A 258 30.19 -11.83 -24.52
N ASN A 259 29.31 -11.23 -25.33
CA ASN A 259 29.02 -9.79 -25.27
C ASN A 259 28.34 -9.39 -23.96
N ILE A 260 27.28 -10.10 -23.57
CA ILE A 260 26.51 -9.79 -22.35
C ILE A 260 27.36 -10.04 -21.11
N GLU A 261 28.11 -11.15 -21.09
CA GLU A 261 29.08 -11.42 -20.02
C GLU A 261 30.11 -10.28 -19.93
N GLY A 262 30.67 -9.86 -21.06
CA GLY A 262 31.61 -8.75 -21.13
C GLY A 262 31.04 -7.42 -20.64
N LEU A 263 29.73 -7.19 -20.75
CA LEU A 263 29.06 -5.97 -20.29
C LEU A 263 28.77 -5.99 -18.79
N LEU A 264 28.27 -7.12 -18.28
CA LEU A 264 27.70 -7.23 -16.93
C LEU A 264 28.70 -7.75 -15.90
N MET A 265 29.64 -8.63 -16.27
CA MET A 265 30.62 -9.20 -15.35
C MET A 265 31.81 -8.26 -15.11
N ARG A 266 31.52 -7.05 -14.63
CA ARG A 266 32.50 -6.00 -14.32
C ARG A 266 32.12 -5.25 -13.05
N LYS A 267 33.14 -4.74 -12.34
CA LYS A 267 32.97 -3.99 -11.08
C LYS A 267 32.12 -2.71 -11.19
N ASN A 268 32.10 -2.08 -12.37
CA ASN A 268 31.38 -0.83 -12.62
C ASN A 268 30.30 -1.01 -13.69
N TRP A 269 29.62 -2.16 -13.68
CA TRP A 269 28.67 -2.54 -14.72
C TRP A 269 27.53 -1.52 -14.88
N ARG A 270 27.03 -0.92 -13.79
CA ARG A 270 25.95 0.09 -13.83
C ARG A 270 26.36 1.34 -14.58
N GLU A 271 27.54 1.88 -14.28
CA GLU A 271 28.08 3.05 -14.95
C GLU A 271 28.37 2.74 -16.43
N HIS A 272 28.85 1.53 -16.72
CA HIS A 272 29.10 1.12 -18.09
C HIS A 272 27.82 1.03 -18.92
N LEU A 273 26.74 0.45 -18.36
CA LEU A 273 25.44 0.40 -19.03
C LEU A 273 24.84 1.79 -19.21
N ARG A 274 24.98 2.70 -18.23
CA ARG A 274 24.54 4.10 -18.39
C ARG A 274 25.23 4.77 -19.57
N ARG A 275 26.55 4.63 -19.68
CA ARG A 275 27.32 5.14 -20.84
C ARG A 275 26.88 4.50 -22.15
N ALA A 276 26.58 3.21 -22.15
CA ALA A 276 26.04 2.53 -23.33
C ALA A 276 24.69 3.14 -23.74
N ARG A 277 23.79 3.44 -22.80
CA ARG A 277 22.50 4.11 -23.08
C ARG A 277 22.68 5.56 -23.54
N GLU A 278 23.65 6.30 -23.01
CA GLU A 278 23.94 7.68 -23.45
C GLU A 278 24.40 7.75 -24.90
N GLN A 279 25.04 6.69 -25.40
CA GLN A 279 25.50 6.57 -26.78
C GLN A 279 24.39 6.13 -27.75
N MET A 280 23.21 5.74 -27.24
CA MET A 280 22.08 5.35 -28.08
C MET A 280 21.44 6.55 -28.78
N PRO A 281 20.88 6.36 -29.98
CA PRO A 281 20.09 7.39 -30.61
C PRO A 281 18.93 7.81 -29.71
N LYS A 282 18.76 9.12 -29.52
CA LYS A 282 17.62 9.66 -28.77
C LYS A 282 16.36 9.42 -29.59
N SER A 283 15.49 8.54 -29.11
CA SER A 283 14.16 8.27 -29.64
C SER A 283 13.12 8.63 -28.58
N ASP A 284 11.91 8.96 -29.03
CA ASP A 284 10.75 9.15 -28.15
C ASP A 284 10.36 7.84 -27.43
N MET A 285 10.77 6.69 -27.97
CA MET A 285 10.52 5.37 -27.39
C MET A 285 11.80 4.78 -26.78
N PRO A 286 11.74 4.23 -25.55
CA PRO A 286 12.90 3.63 -24.91
C PRO A 286 13.29 2.31 -25.60
N MET A 287 14.49 2.25 -26.16
CA MET A 287 15.02 1.05 -26.84
C MET A 287 15.82 0.15 -25.88
N PRO A 288 15.71 -1.19 -25.98
CA PRO A 288 16.59 -2.16 -25.30
C PRO A 288 18.06 -1.99 -25.64
N LEU A 289 18.94 -2.03 -24.64
CA LEU A 289 20.39 -2.17 -24.88
C LEU A 289 20.76 -3.38 -25.74
N ALA A 290 19.97 -4.46 -25.65
CA ALA A 290 20.16 -5.65 -26.48
C ALA A 290 20.21 -5.32 -27.99
N ASP A 291 19.47 -4.34 -28.49
CA ASP A 291 19.46 -4.01 -29.91
C ASP A 291 20.83 -3.60 -30.45
N VAL A 292 21.61 -2.86 -29.65
CA VAL A 292 22.96 -2.41 -30.01
C VAL A 292 23.96 -3.56 -29.91
N ILE A 293 23.76 -4.46 -28.95
CA ILE A 293 24.68 -5.56 -28.61
C ILE A 293 24.51 -6.74 -29.56
N LEU A 294 23.29 -6.98 -30.02
CA LEU A 294 22.96 -8.14 -30.84
C LEU A 294 23.48 -8.01 -32.27
N GLN A 295 23.69 -6.80 -32.83
CA GLN A 295 24.13 -6.55 -34.23
C GLN A 295 23.46 -7.49 -35.26
N ALA A 296 22.26 -8.00 -34.97
CA ALA A 296 21.63 -9.10 -35.65
C ALA A 296 20.19 -8.72 -36.00
N GLN A 297 19.70 -9.35 -37.04
CA GLN A 297 18.43 -9.18 -37.74
C GLN A 297 17.16 -9.41 -36.89
N SER A 298 17.25 -9.31 -35.57
CA SER A 298 16.19 -9.45 -34.57
C SER A 298 15.36 -8.18 -34.34
N SER A 299 15.56 -7.14 -35.15
CA SER A 299 14.78 -5.91 -35.09
C SER A 299 13.47 -5.97 -35.89
N GLN A 300 13.14 -7.08 -36.55
CA GLN A 300 11.93 -7.14 -37.40
C GLN A 300 10.64 -6.80 -36.64
N VAL A 301 10.49 -7.28 -35.40
CA VAL A 301 9.31 -6.94 -34.58
C VAL A 301 9.34 -5.49 -34.13
N LEU A 302 10.49 -4.95 -33.74
CA LEU A 302 10.62 -3.57 -33.26
C LEU A 302 10.52 -2.55 -34.40
N GLU A 303 11.12 -2.83 -35.54
CA GLU A 303 10.98 -2.09 -36.80
C GLU A 303 9.52 -2.12 -37.25
N ALA A 304 8.88 -3.29 -37.24
CA ALA A 304 7.46 -3.39 -37.55
C ALA A 304 6.62 -2.55 -36.56
N ILE A 305 6.90 -2.58 -35.25
CA ILE A 305 6.20 -1.72 -34.27
C ILE A 305 6.40 -0.22 -34.59
N ASN A 306 7.62 0.19 -34.92
CA ASN A 306 7.89 1.58 -35.31
C ASN A 306 7.14 1.96 -36.59
N HIS A 307 7.12 1.09 -37.60
CA HIS A 307 6.35 1.27 -38.83
C HIS A 307 4.85 1.31 -38.55
N VAL A 308 4.32 0.42 -37.73
CA VAL A 308 2.91 0.41 -37.30
C VAL A 308 2.55 1.73 -36.62
N HIS A 309 3.41 2.24 -35.73
CA HIS A 309 3.20 3.55 -35.11
C HIS A 309 3.24 4.69 -36.12
N GLN A 310 4.15 4.67 -37.09
CA GLN A 310 4.21 5.67 -38.16
C GLN A 310 2.94 5.64 -39.01
N LEU A 311 2.56 4.47 -39.54
CA LEU A 311 1.35 4.26 -40.33
C LEU A 311 0.09 4.69 -39.56
N ALA A 312 0.03 4.38 -38.25
CA ALA A 312 -1.06 4.82 -37.38
C ALA A 312 -1.11 6.35 -37.20
N ARG A 313 0.04 7.05 -37.15
CA ARG A 313 0.11 8.52 -37.13
C ARG A 313 -0.33 9.12 -38.46
N GLU A 314 -0.03 8.45 -39.56
CA GLU A 314 -0.46 8.82 -40.91
C GLU A 314 -1.94 8.49 -41.20
N GLY A 315 -2.64 7.82 -40.27
CA GLY A 315 -4.05 7.43 -40.39
C GLY A 315 -4.29 6.16 -41.22
N GLN A 316 -3.23 5.45 -41.61
CA GLN A 316 -3.28 4.22 -42.40
C GLN A 316 -3.51 2.99 -41.51
N PHE A 317 -4.67 2.92 -40.84
CA PHE A 317 -4.93 1.91 -39.81
C PHE A 317 -4.97 0.47 -40.33
N ARG A 318 -5.51 0.25 -41.52
CA ARG A 318 -5.56 -1.10 -42.14
C ARG A 318 -4.17 -1.64 -42.44
N THR A 319 -3.31 -0.82 -43.05
CA THR A 319 -1.92 -1.20 -43.33
C THR A 319 -1.13 -1.38 -42.03
N ALA A 320 -1.35 -0.51 -41.03
CA ALA A 320 -0.79 -0.70 -39.70
C ALA A 320 -1.25 -2.03 -39.05
N MET A 321 -2.49 -2.46 -39.29
CA MET A 321 -3.00 -3.73 -38.81
C MET A 321 -2.36 -4.92 -39.54
N GLU A 322 -2.19 -4.84 -40.87
CA GLU A 322 -1.49 -5.85 -41.68
C GLU A 322 -0.04 -6.05 -41.22
N GLU A 323 0.70 -4.95 -41.04
CA GLU A 323 2.06 -4.96 -40.48
C GLU A 323 2.09 -5.56 -39.06
N SER A 324 1.07 -5.27 -38.24
CA SER A 324 0.95 -5.88 -36.91
C SER A 324 0.75 -7.40 -36.97
N PHE A 325 -0.06 -7.89 -37.91
CA PHE A 325 -0.24 -9.33 -38.13
C PHE A 325 1.03 -10.00 -38.65
N GLN A 326 1.79 -9.33 -39.51
CA GLN A 326 3.09 -9.82 -39.96
C GLN A 326 4.06 -9.90 -38.78
N ALA A 327 4.12 -8.88 -37.93
CA ALA A 327 4.96 -8.88 -36.72
C ALA A 327 4.62 -10.03 -35.75
N LEU A 328 3.33 -10.40 -35.63
CA LEU A 328 2.89 -11.55 -34.82
C LEU A 328 3.43 -12.89 -35.31
N THR A 329 3.82 -13.03 -36.58
CA THR A 329 4.43 -14.28 -37.07
C THR A 329 5.78 -14.55 -36.44
N TYR A 330 6.49 -13.49 -36.04
CA TYR A 330 7.79 -13.57 -35.39
C TYR A 330 7.68 -13.61 -33.86
N ALA A 331 6.70 -12.90 -33.28
CA ALA A 331 6.48 -12.87 -31.83
C ALA A 331 4.98 -13.00 -31.46
N PRO A 332 4.40 -14.21 -31.51
CA PRO A 332 2.97 -14.41 -31.29
C PRO A 332 2.49 -14.05 -29.88
N SER A 333 3.36 -14.20 -28.87
CA SER A 333 3.06 -13.97 -27.45
C SER A 333 3.44 -12.59 -26.92
N TYR A 334 3.87 -11.69 -27.82
CA TYR A 334 4.28 -10.34 -27.46
C TYR A 334 3.08 -9.41 -27.18
N LEU A 335 2.75 -9.27 -25.90
CA LEU A 335 1.55 -8.55 -25.42
C LEU A 335 1.45 -7.06 -25.79
N PRO A 336 2.54 -6.27 -25.85
CA PRO A 336 2.49 -4.89 -26.32
C PRO A 336 2.01 -4.76 -27.78
N LEU A 337 2.35 -5.69 -28.67
CA LEU A 337 1.83 -5.70 -30.04
C LEU A 337 0.33 -5.98 -30.09
N HIS A 338 -0.17 -6.91 -29.27
CA HIS A 338 -1.62 -7.11 -29.12
C HIS A 338 -2.33 -5.87 -28.55
N SER A 339 -1.67 -5.11 -27.68
CA SER A 339 -2.19 -3.83 -27.16
C SER A 339 -2.26 -2.78 -28.26
N LEU A 340 -1.22 -2.68 -29.10
CA LEU A 340 -1.17 -1.79 -30.25
C LEU A 340 -2.28 -2.11 -31.26
N MET A 341 -2.52 -3.40 -31.55
CA MET A 341 -3.66 -3.82 -32.37
C MET A 341 -5.00 -3.41 -31.73
N GLY A 342 -5.13 -3.52 -30.41
CA GLY A 342 -6.29 -3.00 -29.67
C GLY A 342 -6.49 -1.50 -29.90
N ASP A 343 -5.42 -0.70 -29.85
CA ASP A 343 -5.48 0.74 -30.11
C ASP A 343 -5.83 1.07 -31.57
N LEU A 344 -5.32 0.30 -32.54
CA LEU A 344 -5.70 0.42 -33.94
C LEU A 344 -7.20 0.14 -34.13
N LEU A 345 -7.72 -0.92 -33.51
CA LEU A 345 -9.16 -1.24 -33.55
C LEU A 345 -10.02 -0.12 -32.95
N VAL A 346 -9.56 0.54 -31.88
CA VAL A 346 -10.24 1.73 -31.33
C VAL A 346 -10.28 2.86 -32.35
N ARG A 347 -9.18 3.13 -33.06
CA ARG A 347 -9.12 4.19 -34.08
C ARG A 347 -9.99 3.88 -35.29
N GLU A 348 -10.16 2.61 -35.63
CA GLU A 348 -11.10 2.15 -36.66
C GLU A 348 -12.56 2.04 -36.18
N ASN A 349 -12.84 2.44 -34.93
CA ASN A 349 -14.16 2.39 -34.30
C ASN A 349 -14.73 0.97 -34.09
N HIS A 350 -13.87 -0.05 -34.12
CA HIS A 350 -14.20 -1.45 -33.80
C HIS A 350 -14.09 -1.70 -32.27
N ILE A 351 -14.86 -0.94 -31.49
CA ILE A 351 -14.77 -0.92 -30.01
C ILE A 351 -14.97 -2.31 -29.37
N PRO A 352 -15.94 -3.14 -29.77
CA PRO A 352 -16.14 -4.46 -29.15
C PRO A 352 -14.94 -5.39 -29.33
N GLU A 353 -14.31 -5.37 -30.50
CA GLU A 353 -13.13 -6.18 -30.82
C GLU A 353 -11.90 -5.69 -30.05
N ALA A 354 -11.74 -4.37 -29.93
CA ALA A 354 -10.70 -3.77 -29.10
C ALA A 354 -10.83 -4.18 -27.63
N ILE A 355 -12.04 -4.14 -27.06
CA ILE A 355 -12.30 -4.57 -25.68
C ILE A 355 -11.95 -6.04 -25.49
N ALA A 356 -12.33 -6.92 -26.43
CA ALA A 356 -11.99 -8.33 -26.38
C ALA A 356 -10.46 -8.54 -26.39
N LYS A 357 -9.75 -7.81 -27.26
CA LYS A 357 -8.27 -7.84 -27.33
C LYS A 357 -7.62 -7.34 -26.04
N PHE A 358 -7.98 -6.16 -25.56
CA PHE A 358 -7.44 -5.63 -24.31
C PHE A 358 -7.75 -6.52 -23.10
N SER A 359 -8.94 -7.13 -23.05
CA SER A 359 -9.29 -8.07 -21.97
C SER A 359 -8.40 -9.32 -21.98
N ALA A 360 -8.08 -9.85 -23.15
CA ALA A 360 -7.14 -10.97 -23.30
C ALA A 360 -5.72 -10.58 -22.87
N VAL A 361 -5.26 -9.38 -23.27
CA VAL A 361 -3.96 -8.84 -22.86
C VAL A 361 -3.88 -8.64 -21.35
N ALA A 362 -4.88 -8.00 -20.74
CA ALA A 362 -4.94 -7.80 -19.29
C ALA A 362 -4.91 -9.13 -18.53
N GLN A 363 -5.62 -10.15 -19.02
CA GLN A 363 -5.59 -11.48 -18.43
C GLN A 363 -4.20 -12.11 -18.54
N ALA A 364 -3.53 -11.98 -19.68
CA ALA A 364 -2.19 -12.50 -19.89
C ALA A 364 -1.18 -11.83 -18.94
N TYR A 365 -1.21 -10.50 -18.80
CA TYR A 365 -0.38 -9.79 -17.82
C TYR A 365 -0.68 -10.21 -16.38
N SER A 366 -1.94 -10.46 -16.05
CA SER A 366 -2.33 -10.94 -14.71
C SER A 366 -1.72 -12.31 -14.40
N VAL A 367 -1.76 -13.24 -15.36
CA VAL A 367 -1.20 -14.60 -15.20
C VAL A 367 0.34 -14.55 -15.11
N ARG A 368 0.98 -13.61 -15.81
CA ARG A 368 2.44 -13.37 -15.74
C ARG A 368 2.88 -12.70 -14.44
N GLY A 369 1.95 -12.20 -13.62
CA GLY A 369 2.26 -11.43 -12.40
C GLY A 369 2.62 -9.97 -12.68
N GLU A 370 2.51 -9.50 -13.91
CA GLU A 370 2.72 -8.10 -14.32
C GLU A 370 1.48 -7.25 -13.99
N THR A 371 1.16 -7.14 -12.70
CA THR A 371 -0.08 -6.53 -12.19
C THR A 371 -0.23 -5.06 -12.58
N ALA A 372 0.87 -4.29 -12.60
CA ALA A 372 0.84 -2.87 -12.98
C ALA A 372 0.37 -2.67 -14.44
N GLN A 373 0.82 -3.53 -15.35
CA GLN A 373 0.46 -3.48 -16.77
C GLN A 373 -0.96 -3.98 -16.99
N ALA A 374 -1.35 -5.05 -16.29
CA ALA A 374 -2.73 -5.51 -16.29
C ALA A 374 -3.70 -4.41 -15.83
N THR A 375 -3.35 -3.67 -14.77
CA THR A 375 -4.12 -2.52 -14.28
C THR A 375 -4.23 -1.41 -15.33
N LYS A 376 -3.13 -1.08 -16.03
CA LYS A 376 -3.12 -0.08 -17.12
C LYS A 376 -4.08 -0.47 -18.25
N ILE A 377 -4.05 -1.73 -18.69
CA ILE A 377 -4.92 -2.24 -19.75
C ILE A 377 -6.38 -2.34 -19.28
N LEU A 378 -6.66 -2.76 -18.05
CA LEU A 378 -8.02 -2.80 -17.50
C LEU A 378 -8.63 -1.39 -17.41
N LYS A 379 -7.86 -0.39 -16.98
CA LYS A 379 -8.29 1.01 -17.01
C LYS A 379 -8.65 1.46 -18.43
N ARG A 380 -7.90 1.02 -19.43
CA ARG A 380 -8.21 1.29 -20.85
C ARG A 380 -9.52 0.63 -21.28
N VAL A 381 -9.78 -0.61 -20.88
CA VAL A 381 -11.07 -1.29 -21.13
C VAL A 381 -12.23 -0.50 -20.53
N ILE A 382 -12.11 -0.07 -19.27
CA ILE A 382 -13.17 0.68 -18.57
C ILE A 382 -13.40 2.07 -19.19
N GLN A 383 -12.36 2.73 -19.73
CA GLN A 383 -12.53 3.97 -20.50
C GLN A 383 -13.39 3.76 -21.75
N LEU A 384 -13.22 2.62 -22.44
CA LEU A 384 -13.97 2.29 -23.66
C LEU A 384 -15.39 1.79 -23.35
N ALA A 385 -15.54 1.05 -22.25
CA ALA A 385 -16.82 0.54 -21.76
C ALA A 385 -16.99 0.83 -20.25
N PRO A 386 -17.48 2.03 -19.88
CA PRO A 386 -17.63 2.43 -18.47
C PRO A 386 -18.55 1.51 -17.66
N MET A 387 -19.47 0.81 -18.33
CA MET A 387 -20.43 -0.14 -17.75
C MET A 387 -19.91 -1.59 -17.72
N ASP A 388 -18.66 -1.85 -18.11
CA ASP A 388 -18.06 -3.19 -18.00
C ASP A 388 -17.73 -3.51 -16.53
N MET A 389 -18.72 -4.06 -15.84
CA MET A 389 -18.61 -4.50 -14.45
C MET A 389 -17.55 -5.58 -14.27
N LYS A 390 -17.33 -6.46 -15.27
CA LYS A 390 -16.35 -7.55 -15.15
C LYS A 390 -14.94 -7.00 -15.17
N ALA A 391 -14.64 -6.07 -16.08
CA ALA A 391 -13.35 -5.40 -16.13
C ALA A 391 -13.08 -4.61 -14.84
N ARG A 392 -14.10 -3.91 -14.33
CA ARG A 392 -14.01 -3.14 -13.08
C ARG A 392 -13.74 -4.02 -11.86
N THR A 393 -14.43 -5.16 -11.72
CA THR A 393 -14.15 -6.11 -10.63
C THR A 393 -12.72 -6.65 -10.70
N LYS A 394 -12.22 -7.02 -11.89
CA LYS A 394 -10.82 -7.46 -12.04
C LYS A 394 -9.82 -6.37 -11.67
N LEU A 395 -10.11 -5.11 -12.03
CA LEU A 395 -9.28 -3.97 -11.67
C LEU A 395 -9.23 -3.78 -10.15
N ILE A 396 -10.38 -3.83 -9.50
CA ILE A 396 -10.50 -3.76 -8.03
C ILE A 396 -9.66 -4.86 -7.37
N ASP A 397 -9.81 -6.11 -7.81
CA ASP A 397 -9.08 -7.24 -7.24
C ASP A 397 -7.55 -7.04 -7.33
N GLN A 398 -7.06 -6.52 -8.44
CA GLN A 398 -5.64 -6.19 -8.63
C GLN A 398 -5.16 -5.05 -7.74
N LEU A 399 -5.95 -3.98 -7.62
CA LEU A 399 -5.61 -2.82 -6.79
C LEU A 399 -5.56 -3.20 -5.31
N VAL A 400 -6.53 -4.00 -4.84
CA VAL A 400 -6.54 -4.54 -3.47
C VAL A 400 -5.34 -5.45 -3.22
N ALA A 401 -5.00 -6.35 -4.16
CA ALA A 401 -3.84 -7.23 -4.03
C ALA A 401 -2.51 -6.46 -3.92
N ARG A 402 -2.41 -5.28 -4.54
CA ARG A 402 -1.23 -4.40 -4.46
C ARG A 402 -1.23 -3.47 -3.24
N GLY A 403 -2.30 -3.46 -2.45
CA GLY A 403 -2.48 -2.51 -1.36
C GLY A 403 -2.75 -1.07 -1.82
N GLN A 404 -3.11 -0.86 -3.09
CA GLN A 404 -3.52 0.45 -3.62
C GLN A 404 -4.98 0.73 -3.25
N VAL A 405 -5.20 0.92 -1.95
CA VAL A 405 -6.54 0.93 -1.36
C VAL A 405 -7.39 2.11 -1.80
N ASP A 406 -6.82 3.31 -1.90
CA ASP A 406 -7.55 4.51 -2.32
C ASP A 406 -8.09 4.38 -3.76
N ASP A 407 -7.28 3.86 -4.68
CA ASP A 407 -7.70 3.61 -6.05
C ASP A 407 -8.74 2.48 -6.11
N ALA A 408 -8.57 1.42 -5.31
CA ALA A 408 -9.56 0.35 -5.23
C ALA A 408 -10.92 0.87 -4.72
N ILE A 409 -10.92 1.75 -3.72
CA ILE A 409 -12.15 2.34 -3.16
C ILE A 409 -12.86 3.15 -4.23
N ARG A 410 -12.15 3.98 -5.01
CA ARG A 410 -12.74 4.75 -6.11
C ARG A 410 -13.44 3.83 -7.11
N GLU A 411 -12.82 2.73 -7.48
CA GLU A 411 -13.41 1.75 -8.39
C GLU A 411 -14.61 1.01 -7.77
N TYR A 412 -14.58 0.72 -6.47
CA TYR A 412 -15.73 0.18 -5.74
C TYR A 412 -16.92 1.15 -5.72
N THR A 413 -16.69 2.45 -5.47
CA THR A 413 -17.75 3.48 -5.53
C THR A 413 -18.39 3.53 -6.90
N GLU A 414 -17.59 3.56 -7.97
CA GLU A 414 -18.11 3.55 -9.34
C GLU A 414 -18.88 2.28 -9.66
N LEU A 415 -18.40 1.10 -9.23
CA LEU A 415 -19.11 -0.16 -9.41
C LEU A 415 -20.46 -0.15 -8.67
N ALA A 416 -20.48 0.33 -7.44
CA ALA A 416 -21.71 0.45 -6.66
C ALA A 416 -22.68 1.45 -7.29
N ASP A 417 -22.19 2.53 -7.88
CA ASP A 417 -22.99 3.54 -8.58
C ASP A 417 -23.54 3.03 -9.92
N ILE A 418 -22.86 2.10 -10.57
CA ILE A 418 -23.40 1.36 -11.72
C ILE A 418 -24.57 0.49 -11.26
N TYR A 419 -24.39 -0.33 -10.21
CA TYR A 419 -25.49 -1.13 -9.65
C TYR A 419 -26.68 -0.27 -9.22
N TYR A 420 -26.39 0.88 -8.61
CA TYR A 420 -27.40 1.86 -8.21
C TYR A 420 -28.22 2.36 -9.41
N ARG A 421 -27.56 2.76 -10.51
CA ARG A 421 -28.21 3.21 -11.75
C ARG A 421 -29.02 2.11 -12.44
N LEU A 422 -28.64 0.85 -12.26
CA LEU A 422 -29.39 -0.32 -12.74
C LEU A 422 -30.55 -0.70 -11.79
N ALA A 423 -30.82 0.08 -10.75
CA ALA A 423 -31.79 -0.19 -9.69
C ALA A 423 -31.52 -1.50 -8.90
N GLU A 424 -30.31 -2.05 -8.99
CA GLU A 424 -29.85 -3.19 -8.20
C GLU A 424 -29.33 -2.73 -6.82
N LEU A 425 -30.23 -2.13 -6.03
CA LEU A 425 -29.89 -1.50 -4.74
C LEU A 425 -29.22 -2.49 -3.76
N ASP A 426 -29.62 -3.77 -3.78
CA ASP A 426 -29.02 -4.81 -2.95
C ASP A 426 -27.54 -5.05 -3.31
N MET A 427 -27.22 -5.06 -4.61
CA MET A 427 -25.85 -5.25 -5.11
C MET A 427 -25.00 -4.02 -4.87
N ALA A 428 -25.56 -2.82 -5.06
CA ALA A 428 -24.89 -1.56 -4.69
C ALA A 428 -24.53 -1.57 -3.20
N ARG A 429 -25.48 -1.93 -2.33
CA ARG A 429 -25.27 -2.00 -0.87
C ARG A 429 -24.21 -3.02 -0.48
N LYS A 430 -24.20 -4.19 -1.13
CA LYS A 430 -23.19 -5.23 -0.92
C LYS A 430 -21.80 -4.75 -1.34
N THR A 431 -21.70 -4.07 -2.47
CA THR A 431 -20.44 -3.52 -3.00
C THR A 431 -19.85 -2.45 -2.07
N TYR A 432 -20.68 -1.56 -1.53
CA TYR A 432 -20.25 -0.61 -0.51
C TYR A 432 -19.82 -1.29 0.80
N THR A 433 -20.46 -2.40 1.19
CA THR A 433 -20.07 -3.19 2.37
C THR A 433 -18.68 -3.81 2.19
N THR A 434 -18.37 -4.33 0.99
CA THR A 434 -17.04 -4.85 0.69
C THR A 434 -15.99 -3.74 0.68
N ALA A 435 -16.31 -2.58 0.10
CA ALA A 435 -15.43 -1.42 0.10
C ALA A 435 -15.10 -0.98 1.54
N LEU A 436 -16.10 -0.85 2.40
CA LEU A 436 -15.93 -0.46 3.80
C LEU A 436 -15.00 -1.42 4.56
N ARG A 437 -15.11 -2.73 4.32
CA ARG A 437 -14.22 -3.72 4.95
C ARG A 437 -12.77 -3.49 4.54
N VAL A 438 -12.50 -3.23 3.26
CA VAL A 438 -11.15 -2.96 2.76
C VAL A 438 -10.59 -1.68 3.39
N VAL A 439 -11.39 -0.61 3.49
CA VAL A 439 -10.98 0.66 4.12
C VAL A 439 -10.58 0.46 5.58
N GLN A 440 -11.40 -0.29 6.33
CA GLN A 440 -11.18 -0.56 7.76
C GLN A 440 -9.97 -1.46 8.02
N GLN A 441 -9.70 -2.43 7.15
CA GLN A 441 -8.54 -3.33 7.28
C GLN A 441 -7.22 -2.63 6.92
N ALA A 442 -7.24 -1.76 5.93
CA ALA A 442 -6.05 -1.08 5.43
C ALA A 442 -5.72 0.23 6.15
N ASN A 443 -6.50 0.61 7.17
CA ASN A 443 -6.37 1.88 7.90
C ASN A 443 -6.32 3.11 6.95
N ALA A 444 -7.14 3.07 5.89
CA ALA A 444 -7.22 4.12 4.88
C ALA A 444 -7.92 5.38 5.42
N ASP A 445 -7.91 6.47 4.65
CA ASP A 445 -8.40 7.78 5.08
C ASP A 445 -9.83 7.68 5.67
N ARG A 446 -10.00 8.29 6.85
CA ARG A 446 -11.29 8.37 7.55
C ARG A 446 -12.37 9.03 6.69
N GLN A 447 -12.00 9.87 5.74
CA GLN A 447 -12.94 10.47 4.77
C GLN A 447 -13.66 9.41 3.95
N TRP A 448 -12.96 8.35 3.51
CA TRP A 448 -13.57 7.25 2.75
C TRP A 448 -14.59 6.49 3.58
N ASN A 449 -14.28 6.22 4.85
CA ASN A 449 -15.22 5.56 5.75
C ASN A 449 -16.54 6.32 5.81
N VAL A 450 -16.50 7.65 5.99
CA VAL A 450 -17.76 8.38 6.10
C VAL A 450 -18.48 8.52 4.76
N HIS A 451 -17.76 8.70 3.65
CA HIS A 451 -18.37 8.76 2.34
C HIS A 451 -19.11 7.47 1.98
N ILE A 452 -18.48 6.32 2.20
CA ILE A 452 -19.09 5.00 1.95
C ILE A 452 -20.31 4.80 2.84
N LEU A 453 -20.22 5.15 4.14
CA LEU A 453 -21.35 5.03 5.06
C LEU A 453 -22.52 5.93 4.66
N GLN A 454 -22.28 7.16 4.19
CA GLN A 454 -23.34 8.04 3.70
C GLN A 454 -24.08 7.40 2.52
N ARG A 455 -23.36 6.87 1.52
CA ARG A 455 -23.96 6.17 0.38
C ARG A 455 -24.74 4.92 0.81
N MET A 456 -24.23 4.17 1.79
CA MET A 456 -24.94 3.02 2.36
C MET A 456 -26.24 3.44 3.04
N ALA A 457 -26.23 4.54 3.80
CA ALA A 457 -27.42 5.06 4.47
C ALA A 457 -28.48 5.51 3.47
N ASP A 458 -28.09 6.21 2.40
CA ASP A 458 -28.99 6.64 1.32
C ASP A 458 -29.66 5.43 0.65
N ILE A 459 -28.89 4.38 0.37
CA ILE A 459 -29.41 3.14 -0.23
C ILE A 459 -30.36 2.42 0.73
N ASP A 460 -30.00 2.31 2.02
CA ASP A 460 -30.85 1.66 3.02
C ASP A 460 -32.16 2.43 3.24
N MET A 461 -32.12 3.77 3.17
CA MET A 461 -33.31 4.62 3.17
C MET A 461 -34.23 4.36 1.97
N GLN A 462 -33.66 4.28 0.76
CA GLN A 462 -34.45 4.02 -0.45
C GLN A 462 -35.02 2.60 -0.50
N ARG A 463 -34.31 1.62 0.08
CA ARG A 463 -34.79 0.24 0.23
C ARG A 463 -35.83 0.10 1.34
N LEU A 464 -36.12 1.17 2.09
CA LEU A 464 -36.98 1.14 3.27
C LEU A 464 -36.48 0.12 4.31
N ASP A 465 -35.15 -0.02 4.46
CA ASP A 465 -34.52 -0.77 5.54
C ASP A 465 -34.01 0.18 6.63
N TRP A 466 -34.98 0.83 7.26
CA TRP A 466 -34.82 1.85 8.31
C TRP A 466 -33.92 1.38 9.46
N LYS A 467 -34.00 0.09 9.81
CA LYS A 467 -33.20 -0.50 10.90
C LYS A 467 -31.71 -0.53 10.54
N GLN A 468 -31.36 -0.87 9.30
CA GLN A 468 -29.98 -0.81 8.84
C GLN A 468 -29.53 0.64 8.67
N ALA A 469 -30.38 1.51 8.13
CA ALA A 469 -30.08 2.94 8.00
C ALA A 469 -29.70 3.56 9.36
N ILE A 470 -30.46 3.27 10.44
CA ILE A 470 -30.12 3.73 11.80
C ILE A 470 -28.72 3.27 12.21
N ARG A 471 -28.38 1.98 12.04
CA ARG A 471 -27.05 1.46 12.40
C ARG A 471 -25.94 2.17 11.62
N VAL A 472 -26.15 2.46 10.35
CA VAL A 472 -25.18 3.18 9.51
C VAL A 472 -25.04 4.63 9.98
N TYR A 473 -26.15 5.32 10.27
CA TYR A 473 -26.11 6.68 10.82
C TYR A 473 -25.46 6.74 12.21
N GLU A 474 -25.65 5.72 13.06
CA GLU A 474 -24.94 5.62 14.34
C GLU A 474 -23.42 5.53 14.14
N GLN A 475 -22.96 4.81 13.12
CA GLN A 475 -21.54 4.77 12.75
C GLN A 475 -21.06 6.10 12.17
N ILE A 476 -21.86 6.80 11.38
CA ILE A 476 -21.50 8.14 10.90
C ILE A 476 -21.38 9.10 12.07
N ARG A 477 -22.31 9.06 13.04
CA ARG A 477 -22.29 9.88 14.26
C ARG A 477 -21.03 9.66 15.10
N THR A 478 -20.55 8.43 15.26
CA THR A 478 -19.30 8.20 16.00
C THR A 478 -18.10 8.79 15.28
N LEU A 479 -18.15 8.83 13.94
CA LEU A 479 -17.09 9.42 13.11
C LEU A 479 -17.18 10.95 13.01
N ARG A 480 -18.39 11.51 12.93
CA ARG A 480 -18.73 12.94 12.85
C ARG A 480 -19.86 13.28 13.83
N PRO A 481 -19.53 13.53 15.12
CA PRO A 481 -20.54 13.84 16.13
C PRO A 481 -21.27 15.18 15.91
N ASP A 482 -20.66 16.06 15.13
CA ASP A 482 -21.07 17.42 14.74
C ASP A 482 -21.99 17.46 13.51
N ASP A 483 -22.15 16.35 12.78
CA ASP A 483 -22.99 16.30 11.59
C ASP A 483 -24.48 16.35 11.96
N GLU A 484 -25.04 17.55 11.89
CA GLU A 484 -26.45 17.85 12.17
C GLU A 484 -27.42 17.04 11.31
N GLY A 485 -27.08 16.79 10.03
CA GLY A 485 -27.93 16.03 9.12
C GLY A 485 -28.06 14.57 9.58
N THR A 486 -26.96 13.95 9.99
CA THR A 486 -26.96 12.61 10.57
C THR A 486 -27.77 12.54 11.87
N ARG A 487 -27.64 13.55 12.74
CA ARG A 487 -28.39 13.63 14.01
C ARG A 487 -29.89 13.74 13.76
N ARG A 488 -30.30 14.61 12.83
CA ARG A 488 -31.69 14.77 12.40
C ARG A 488 -32.26 13.46 11.89
N ASN A 489 -31.55 12.80 10.96
CA ASN A 489 -31.98 11.53 10.38
C ASN A 489 -32.16 10.43 11.44
N LEU A 490 -31.26 10.32 12.42
CA LEU A 490 -31.41 9.35 13.52
C LEU A 490 -32.69 9.60 14.34
N ILE A 491 -32.91 10.83 14.76
CA ILE A 491 -34.08 11.22 15.55
C ILE A 491 -35.35 10.96 14.74
N GLU A 492 -35.42 11.42 13.49
CA GLU A 492 -36.58 11.23 12.64
C GLU A 492 -36.93 9.76 12.38
N LEU A 493 -35.92 8.93 12.14
CA LEU A 493 -36.08 7.50 11.90
C LEU A 493 -36.53 6.77 13.17
N SER A 494 -35.92 7.08 14.31
CA SER A 494 -36.35 6.52 15.60
C SER A 494 -37.79 6.89 15.93
N LEU A 495 -38.22 8.12 15.67
CA LEU A 495 -39.61 8.52 15.84
C LEU A 495 -40.55 7.77 14.88
N LYS A 496 -40.19 7.65 13.59
CA LYS A 496 -41.01 6.93 12.59
C LYS A 496 -41.13 5.44 12.89
N LEU A 497 -40.14 4.83 13.54
CA LEU A 497 -40.18 3.43 13.98
C LEU A 497 -40.88 3.22 15.33
N GLY A 498 -41.44 4.28 15.94
CA GLY A 498 -42.10 4.19 17.24
C GLY A 498 -41.13 3.91 18.39
N GLN A 499 -39.89 4.40 18.29
CA GLN A 499 -38.84 4.27 19.30
C GLN A 499 -38.56 5.63 19.98
N PRO A 500 -39.54 6.19 20.73
CA PRO A 500 -39.45 7.54 21.30
C PRO A 500 -38.29 7.70 22.28
N ALA A 501 -37.97 6.66 23.05
CA ALA A 501 -36.87 6.68 24.01
C ALA A 501 -35.49 6.80 23.32
N GLN A 502 -35.33 6.20 22.14
CA GLN A 502 -34.09 6.34 21.37
C GLN A 502 -34.00 7.73 20.75
N ALA A 503 -35.10 8.26 20.23
CA ALA A 503 -35.15 9.63 19.70
C ALA A 503 -34.82 10.68 20.77
N SER A 504 -35.39 10.55 21.98
CA SER A 504 -35.10 11.47 23.09
C SER A 504 -33.64 11.39 23.52
N ALA A 505 -33.08 10.17 23.62
CA ALA A 505 -31.68 9.98 23.98
C ALA A 505 -30.72 10.58 22.95
N GLU A 506 -31.00 10.43 21.64
CA GLU A 506 -30.20 11.04 20.58
C GLU A 506 -30.28 12.57 20.59
N LEU A 507 -31.47 13.11 20.83
CA LEU A 507 -31.70 14.55 20.92
C LEU A 507 -30.96 15.16 22.13
N GLU A 508 -31.09 14.56 23.30
CA GLU A 508 -30.34 14.96 24.52
C GLU A 508 -28.82 14.84 24.32
N SER A 509 -28.36 13.76 23.67
CA SER A 509 -26.95 13.56 23.32
C SER A 509 -26.43 14.69 22.42
N TYR A 510 -27.21 15.12 21.42
CA TYR A 510 -26.78 16.18 20.53
C TYR A 510 -26.84 17.56 21.18
N LEU A 511 -27.89 17.85 21.96
CA LEU A 511 -28.01 19.13 22.69
C LEU A 511 -26.88 19.30 23.71
N SER A 512 -26.54 18.23 24.46
CA SER A 512 -25.39 18.25 25.37
C SER A 512 -24.06 18.41 24.63
N TYR A 513 -23.91 17.81 23.45
CA TYR A 513 -22.74 18.01 22.60
C TYR A 513 -22.59 19.48 22.18
N LEU A 514 -23.67 20.13 21.70
CA LEU A 514 -23.67 21.56 21.34
C LEU A 514 -23.35 22.47 22.53
N GLN A 515 -23.79 22.09 23.73
CA GLN A 515 -23.46 22.82 24.95
C GLN A 515 -21.99 22.74 25.32
N SER A 516 -21.38 21.57 25.17
CA SER A 516 -19.97 21.34 25.49
C SER A 516 -19.02 22.00 24.47
N THR A 517 -19.44 22.12 23.21
CA THR A 517 -18.64 22.67 22.11
C THR A 517 -18.79 24.19 21.92
N ASN A 518 -19.38 24.88 22.89
CA ASN A 518 -19.68 26.32 22.88
C ASN A 518 -20.56 26.78 21.69
N ASN A 519 -21.30 25.85 21.06
CA ASN A 519 -22.21 26.12 19.95
C ASN A 519 -23.68 26.13 20.42
N LYS A 520 -23.91 26.66 21.63
CA LYS A 520 -25.22 26.70 22.30
C LYS A 520 -26.30 27.40 21.49
N ALA A 521 -25.91 28.37 20.66
CA ALA A 521 -26.82 29.12 19.81
C ALA A 521 -27.53 28.27 18.75
N ARG A 522 -26.95 27.12 18.35
CA ARG A 522 -27.57 26.20 17.36
C ARG A 522 -28.60 25.24 17.97
N ALA A 523 -28.65 25.10 19.29
CA ALA A 523 -29.53 24.14 19.95
C ALA A 523 -31.02 24.45 19.74
N ILE A 524 -31.43 25.71 19.93
CA ILE A 524 -32.82 26.13 19.73
C ILE A 524 -33.24 26.03 18.26
N PRO A 525 -32.52 26.64 17.29
CA PRO A 525 -32.87 26.54 15.87
C PRO A 525 -32.99 25.11 15.36
N PHE A 526 -32.10 24.21 15.81
CA PHE A 526 -32.15 22.81 15.42
C PHE A 526 -33.48 22.13 15.81
N VAL A 527 -33.93 22.33 17.06
CA VAL A 527 -35.18 21.72 17.52
C VAL A 527 -36.39 22.41 16.91
N GLU A 528 -36.36 23.73 16.71
CA GLU A 528 -37.41 24.48 16.01
C GLU A 528 -37.59 23.99 14.57
N GLU A 529 -36.50 23.77 13.83
CA GLU A 529 -36.54 23.21 12.47
C GLU A 529 -37.21 21.83 12.46
N MET A 530 -36.87 20.96 13.40
CA MET A 530 -37.52 19.64 13.52
C MET A 530 -39.00 19.73 13.92
N LEU A 531 -39.34 20.68 14.81
CA LEU A 531 -40.72 20.88 15.27
C LEU A 531 -41.60 21.49 14.17
N ASN A 532 -41.05 22.31 13.27
CA ASN A 532 -41.79 22.82 12.11
C ASN A 532 -42.26 21.68 11.18
N GLU A 533 -41.47 20.62 11.05
CA GLU A 533 -41.85 19.44 10.26
C GLU A 533 -42.84 18.54 11.01
N ARG A 534 -42.82 18.55 12.35
CA ARG A 534 -43.75 17.78 13.21
C ARG A 534 -44.26 18.63 14.38
N PRO A 535 -45.27 19.49 14.14
CA PRO A 535 -45.72 20.45 15.15
C PRO A 535 -46.23 19.80 16.43
N ASP A 536 -46.81 18.60 16.35
CA ASP A 536 -47.49 17.97 17.50
C ASP A 536 -46.62 16.94 18.23
N ASP A 537 -45.30 16.89 17.98
CA ASP A 537 -44.43 15.91 18.64
C ASP A 537 -44.06 16.36 20.08
N PRO A 538 -44.53 15.67 21.13
CA PRO A 538 -44.29 16.07 22.51
C PRO A 538 -42.82 15.94 22.92
N ILE A 539 -42.02 15.11 22.24
CA ILE A 539 -40.59 14.92 22.54
C ILE A 539 -39.81 16.15 22.10
N LEU A 540 -40.09 16.63 20.88
CA LEU A 540 -39.47 17.84 20.33
C LEU A 540 -39.86 19.08 21.13
N ARG A 541 -41.14 19.23 21.49
CA ARG A 541 -41.60 20.34 22.35
C ARG A 541 -40.93 20.33 23.71
N ARG A 542 -40.77 19.14 24.32
CA ARG A 542 -40.10 19.02 25.63
C ARG A 542 -38.64 19.41 25.56
N ALA A 543 -37.93 18.98 24.52
CA ALA A 543 -36.53 19.35 24.30
C ALA A 543 -36.38 20.85 24.01
N LEU A 544 -37.29 21.45 23.25
CA LEU A 544 -37.32 22.88 22.98
C LEU A 544 -37.54 23.69 24.27
N ALA A 545 -38.48 23.27 25.11
CA ALA A 545 -38.72 23.88 26.41
C ALA A 545 -37.47 23.83 27.32
N GLN A 546 -36.78 22.69 27.37
CA GLN A 546 -35.53 22.55 28.11
C GLN A 546 -34.42 23.46 27.55
N ALA A 547 -34.30 23.57 26.22
CA ALA A 547 -33.34 24.46 25.58
C ALA A 547 -33.64 25.94 25.89
N TYR A 548 -34.92 26.34 25.88
CA TYR A 548 -35.35 27.69 26.26
C TYR A 548 -35.10 28.00 27.73
N GLN A 549 -35.38 27.06 28.62
CA GLN A 549 -35.11 27.19 30.04
C GLN A 549 -33.62 27.46 30.29
N GLN A 550 -32.73 26.72 29.63
CA GLN A 550 -31.29 26.90 29.75
C GLN A 550 -30.78 28.20 29.13
N ALA A 551 -31.48 28.73 28.12
CA ALA A 551 -31.21 30.03 27.51
C ALA A 551 -31.80 31.22 28.31
N GLY A 552 -32.54 30.97 29.39
CA GLY A 552 -33.21 32.00 30.20
C GLY A 552 -34.51 32.55 29.58
N ARG A 553 -35.00 31.97 28.48
CA ARG A 553 -36.26 32.33 27.81
C ARG A 553 -37.43 31.60 28.48
N LEU A 554 -37.73 31.96 29.74
CA LEU A 554 -38.71 31.25 30.56
C LEU A 554 -40.14 31.30 29.98
N GLU A 555 -40.54 32.43 29.39
CA GLU A 555 -41.89 32.56 28.79
C GLU A 555 -42.11 31.60 27.62
N ASP A 556 -41.09 31.43 26.77
CA ASP A 556 -41.17 30.51 25.63
C ASP A 556 -41.12 29.05 26.10
N ALA A 557 -40.32 28.74 27.12
CA ALA A 557 -40.28 27.41 27.73
C ALA A 557 -41.64 27.00 28.31
N VAL A 558 -42.31 27.93 29.00
CA VAL A 558 -43.65 27.71 29.56
C VAL A 558 -44.67 27.48 28.46
N ARG A 559 -44.64 28.27 27.38
CA ARG A 559 -45.55 28.12 26.23
C ARG A 559 -45.48 26.73 25.60
N GLU A 560 -44.26 26.20 25.42
CA GLU A 560 -44.08 24.86 24.86
C GLU A 560 -44.56 23.74 25.81
N LEU A 561 -44.33 23.87 27.11
CA LEU A 561 -44.82 22.90 28.11
C LEU A 561 -46.35 22.96 28.29
N ASP A 562 -46.95 24.15 28.15
CA ASP A 562 -48.39 24.35 28.20
C ASP A 562 -49.08 23.60 27.06
N ALA A 563 -48.55 23.72 25.84
CA ALA A 563 -49.03 22.97 24.68
C ALA A 563 -48.93 21.45 24.88
N ILE A 564 -47.87 20.95 25.54
CA ILE A 564 -47.76 19.54 25.90
C ILE A 564 -48.85 19.15 26.91
N ALA A 565 -49.04 19.95 27.97
CA ALA A 565 -50.04 19.68 28.99
C ALA A 565 -51.46 19.63 28.41
N GLU A 566 -51.80 20.57 27.52
CA GLU A 566 -53.08 20.61 26.81
C GLU A 566 -53.27 19.35 25.96
N SER A 567 -52.27 18.97 25.15
CA SER A 567 -52.34 17.75 24.34
C SER A 567 -52.52 16.47 25.17
N LEU A 568 -51.94 16.40 26.37
CA LEU A 568 -52.09 15.25 27.26
C LEU A 568 -53.47 15.19 27.92
N LEU A 569 -54.07 16.34 28.22
CA LEU A 569 -55.43 16.43 28.75
C LEU A 569 -56.47 16.04 27.69
N ASP A 570 -56.26 16.39 26.43
CA ASP A 570 -57.11 15.98 25.31
C ASP A 570 -57.11 14.46 25.09
N VAL A 571 -55.98 13.79 25.41
CA VAL A 571 -55.81 12.33 25.32
C VAL A 571 -56.15 11.63 26.66
N ASP A 572 -56.72 12.35 27.64
CA ASP A 572 -57.10 11.90 29.00
C ASP A 572 -55.94 11.29 29.82
N ARG A 573 -54.68 11.64 29.52
CA ARG A 573 -53.47 11.24 30.25
C ARG A 573 -53.18 12.20 31.41
N ARG A 574 -54.09 12.25 32.37
CA ARG A 574 -54.09 13.25 33.48
C ARG A 574 -52.85 13.22 34.37
N GLU A 575 -52.33 12.04 34.69
CA GLU A 575 -51.14 11.91 35.57
C GLU A 575 -49.89 12.56 34.94
N GLU A 576 -49.71 12.42 33.63
CA GLU A 576 -48.59 13.02 32.92
C GLU A 576 -48.77 14.51 32.73
N ALA A 577 -50.01 14.97 32.48
CA ALA A 577 -50.33 16.39 32.45
C ALA A 577 -50.01 17.06 33.80
N LEU A 578 -50.37 16.42 34.92
CA LEU A 578 -50.03 16.89 36.28
C LEU A 578 -48.52 17.01 36.48
N ALA A 579 -47.72 16.08 35.96
CA ALA A 579 -46.26 16.15 36.04
C ALA A 579 -45.71 17.36 35.25
N ILE A 580 -46.25 17.63 34.06
CA ILE A 580 -45.86 18.79 33.25
C ILE A 580 -46.28 20.11 33.91
N ILE A 581 -47.50 20.20 34.47
CA ILE A 581 -47.98 21.40 35.18
C ILE A 581 -47.14 21.69 36.42
N ASN A 582 -46.74 20.65 37.17
CA ASN A 582 -45.77 20.80 38.27
C ASN A 582 -44.41 21.32 37.78
N GLN A 583 -43.94 20.84 36.62
CA GLN A 583 -42.72 21.33 36.00
C GLN A 583 -42.84 22.81 35.59
N ILE A 584 -44.01 23.24 35.09
CA ILE A 584 -44.31 24.65 34.79
C ILE A 584 -44.24 25.49 36.07
N LEU A 585 -44.88 25.05 37.15
CA LEU A 585 -44.89 25.77 38.43
C LEU A 585 -43.50 25.94 39.05
N LEU A 586 -42.61 24.96 38.88
CA LEU A 586 -41.21 25.04 39.35
C LEU A 586 -40.40 26.15 38.65
N MET A 587 -40.84 26.62 37.47
CA MET A 587 -40.19 27.71 36.74
C MET A 587 -40.68 29.11 37.15
N ASN A 588 -41.63 29.22 38.09
CA ASN A 588 -42.25 30.49 38.53
C ASN A 588 -42.77 31.37 37.38
N PRO A 589 -43.70 30.88 36.54
CA PRO A 589 -44.32 31.69 35.50
C PRO A 589 -45.16 32.82 36.12
N PRO A 590 -45.35 33.95 35.40
CA PRO A 590 -46.19 35.05 35.87
C PRO A 590 -47.65 34.62 36.15
N ASN A 591 -48.12 33.55 35.50
CA ASN A 591 -49.48 33.02 35.64
C ASN A 591 -49.56 31.83 36.63
N ALA A 592 -48.63 31.70 37.57
CA ALA A 592 -48.55 30.55 38.49
C ALA A 592 -49.85 30.26 39.28
N GLU A 593 -50.64 31.28 39.62
CA GLU A 593 -51.93 31.10 40.31
C GLU A 593 -52.95 30.30 39.48
N GLN A 594 -52.97 30.51 38.16
CA GLN A 594 -53.89 29.80 37.25
C GLN A 594 -53.51 28.31 37.16
N TYR A 595 -52.21 28.01 37.06
CA TYR A 595 -51.71 26.63 37.06
C TYR A 595 -51.96 25.92 38.40
N ARG A 596 -51.89 26.62 39.54
CA ARG A 596 -52.24 26.04 40.86
C ARG A 596 -53.73 25.67 40.92
N GLN A 597 -54.62 26.53 40.42
CA GLN A 597 -56.05 26.25 40.37
C GLN A 597 -56.36 25.05 39.48
N LEU A 598 -55.74 24.99 38.30
CA LEU A 598 -55.86 23.87 37.36
C LEU A 598 -55.39 22.54 38.00
N LEU A 599 -54.28 22.58 38.74
CA LEU A 599 -53.74 21.41 39.43
C LEU A 599 -54.68 20.89 40.52
N VAL A 600 -55.32 21.77 41.30
CA VAL A 600 -56.33 21.39 42.30
C VAL A 600 -57.57 20.77 41.65
N GLN A 601 -58.02 21.31 40.51
CA GLN A 601 -59.16 20.75 39.77
C GLN A 601 -58.89 19.37 39.18
N LEU A 602 -57.65 19.13 38.73
CA LEU A 602 -57.22 17.86 38.15
C LEU A 602 -56.93 16.79 39.22
N GLN A 603 -56.59 17.18 40.45
CA GLN A 603 -56.42 16.25 41.59
C GLN A 603 -57.73 15.93 42.33
N GLY A 604 -58.76 16.78 42.19
CA GLY A 604 -60.04 16.64 42.88
C GLY A 604 -61.11 15.84 42.12
N LYS A 605 -60.81 15.32 40.93
CA LYS A 605 -61.66 14.46 40.10
C LYS A 605 -60.94 13.16 39.78
#